data_AF-A0A9X0XH52-F1
#
_entry.id   AF-A0A9X0XH52-F1
#
_cell.length_a   1.000
_cell.length_b   1.000
_cell.length_c   1.000
_cell.angle_alpha   90.00
_cell.angle_beta   90.00
_cell.angle_gamma   90.00
#
_symmetry.space_group_name_H-M   'P 1'
#
loop_
_entity.id
_entity.type
_entity.pdbx_description
1 polymer ?
#
loop_
_entity_poly.entity_id
_entity_poly.type
_entity_poly.pdbx_seq_one_letter_code
_entity_poly.pdbx_strand_id
1 'polypeptide(L)'
;MHRSPTAAPRGLSLSLLALALVLAGCASGVKLDETQPPVESRSATAPAAPAAPAAPGAAPGSGVPASQVTGVDLNAQDAAEADRIGRVVYFDYDSFAVAESYAPLIERHAALLTRNTKRSVIIEGHTDERGGSEYNLALGQKRAEAVLRALKLRGVVDSQIEASSYGKERPADTGQTEAAYAKNRRAEIRER
;
A
#
# COMPACT_ATOMS: atom_id res chain seq x y z
N MET A 1 -67.27 30.00 -37.73
CA MET A 1 -67.07 29.57 -36.32
C MET A 1 -65.90 30.38 -35.76
N HIS A 2 -66.22 31.19 -34.74
CA HIS A 2 -65.38 31.82 -33.70
C HIS A 2 -64.11 32.62 -34.06
N ARG A 3 -64.26 33.95 -33.93
CA ARG A 3 -63.24 35.00 -33.85
C ARG A 3 -62.67 35.10 -32.42
N SER A 4 -61.33 35.13 -32.34
CA SER A 4 -60.46 36.03 -31.53
C SER A 4 -60.62 36.09 -29.98
N PRO A 5 -59.83 36.93 -29.25
CA PRO A 5 -58.79 36.51 -28.29
C PRO A 5 -59.07 37.01 -26.85
N THR A 6 -58.22 36.72 -25.85
CA THR A 6 -58.07 37.47 -24.56
C THR A 6 -57.01 36.78 -23.69
N ALA A 7 -55.85 37.38 -23.45
CA ALA A 7 -55.50 38.29 -22.35
C ALA A 7 -54.81 37.57 -21.15
N ALA A 8 -53.50 37.83 -21.00
CA ALA A 8 -52.78 37.82 -19.71
C ALA A 8 -53.26 39.04 -18.84
N PRO A 9 -52.84 39.31 -17.57
CA PRO A 9 -51.64 38.83 -16.86
C PRO A 9 -51.76 38.72 -15.30
N ARG A 10 -50.60 38.58 -14.62
CA ARG A 10 -50.25 39.01 -13.23
C ARG A 10 -50.64 38.12 -12.04
N GLY A 11 -49.59 37.62 -11.37
CA GLY A 11 -49.63 37.06 -10.02
C GLY A 11 -48.23 37.00 -9.42
N LEU A 12 -47.63 38.15 -9.18
CA LEU A 12 -46.39 38.36 -8.42
C LEU A 12 -46.74 38.31 -6.91
N SER A 13 -46.22 37.35 -6.15
CA SER A 13 -46.16 37.35 -4.66
C SER A 13 -45.17 36.26 -4.24
N LEU A 14 -43.89 36.56 -4.07
CA LEU A 14 -43.27 37.09 -2.85
C LEU A 14 -43.55 36.21 -1.62
N SER A 15 -42.63 35.31 -1.28
CA SER A 15 -42.35 34.89 0.10
C SER A 15 -40.97 34.22 0.16
N LEU A 16 -39.95 35.05 0.41
CA LEU A 16 -38.75 34.61 1.10
C LEU A 16 -39.17 34.06 2.46
N LEU A 17 -38.68 32.87 2.82
CA LEU A 17 -38.38 32.58 4.21
C LEU A 17 -37.11 31.74 4.28
N ALA A 18 -36.00 32.45 4.43
CA ALA A 18 -34.77 31.91 4.95
C ALA A 18 -35.00 31.53 6.42
N LEU A 19 -34.63 30.31 6.81
CA LEU A 19 -34.36 30.01 8.20
C LEU A 19 -33.05 29.23 8.29
N ALA A 20 -31.99 30.01 8.52
CA ALA A 20 -30.73 29.51 9.03
C ALA A 20 -30.95 29.05 10.48
N LEU A 21 -30.61 27.80 10.79
CA LEU A 21 -30.38 27.36 12.16
C LEU A 21 -28.93 26.87 12.27
N VAL A 22 -28.11 27.74 12.84
CA VAL A 22 -26.78 27.44 13.37
C VAL A 22 -26.97 26.93 14.80
N LEU A 23 -26.23 25.89 15.21
CA LEU A 23 -25.60 25.70 16.54
C LEU A 23 -24.89 24.32 16.50
N ALA A 24 -23.56 24.30 16.33
CA ALA A 24 -22.57 24.17 17.39
C ALA A 24 -22.41 22.72 17.91
N GLY A 25 -21.41 22.00 17.37
CA GLY A 25 -21.06 20.63 17.76
C GLY A 25 -19.55 20.42 17.90
N CYS A 26 -19.07 20.61 19.13
CA CYS A 26 -17.85 20.14 19.80
C CYS A 26 -16.56 19.93 18.98
N ALA A 27 -15.68 20.94 19.04
CA ALA A 27 -14.24 20.76 18.95
C ALA A 27 -13.71 20.23 20.30
N SER A 28 -13.35 18.95 20.37
CA SER A 28 -12.58 18.41 21.49
C SER A 28 -11.13 18.88 21.35
N GLY A 29 -10.79 19.92 22.10
CA GLY A 29 -9.42 20.43 22.24
C GLY A 29 -8.54 19.40 22.93
N VAL A 30 -7.62 18.80 22.18
CA VAL A 30 -6.53 18.01 22.75
C VAL A 30 -5.51 18.99 23.33
N LYS A 31 -5.35 18.97 24.65
CA LYS A 31 -4.23 19.62 25.33
C LYS A 31 -2.94 18.97 24.85
N LEU A 32 -2.03 19.76 24.29
CA LEU A 32 -0.63 19.40 24.16
C LEU A 32 -0.07 19.33 25.58
N ASP A 33 -0.05 18.14 26.16
CA ASP A 33 0.70 17.89 27.37
C ASP A 33 2.16 17.69 26.97
N GLU A 34 2.90 18.79 27.07
CA GLU A 34 4.35 18.83 27.02
C GLU A 34 4.88 18.20 28.32
N THR A 35 4.90 16.88 28.35
CA THR A 35 5.68 16.13 29.34
C THR A 35 6.74 15.33 28.61
N GLN A 36 7.80 16.05 28.24
CA GLN A 36 9.06 15.48 27.77
C GLN A 36 9.66 14.65 28.93
N PRO A 37 9.77 13.31 28.81
CA PRO A 37 10.50 12.55 29.82
C PRO A 37 11.97 12.98 29.76
N PRO A 38 12.63 13.18 30.92
CA PRO A 38 14.02 13.60 30.94
C PRO A 38 14.87 12.55 30.24
N VAL A 39 15.50 12.94 29.14
CA VAL A 39 16.55 12.15 28.49
C VAL A 39 17.78 12.16 29.41
N GLU A 40 17.88 11.12 30.24
CA GLU A 40 19.01 10.88 31.12
C GLU A 40 20.25 10.64 30.25
N SER A 41 21.07 11.69 30.11
CA SER A 41 22.36 11.64 29.43
C SER A 41 23.33 10.83 30.28
N ARG A 42 23.42 9.52 30.06
CA ARG A 42 24.50 8.70 30.63
C ARG A 42 25.76 8.86 29.79
N SER A 43 26.48 9.95 30.05
CA SER A 43 27.91 10.03 29.78
C SER A 43 28.62 9.01 30.66
N ALA A 44 29.11 7.93 30.06
CA ALA A 44 30.05 7.03 30.71
C ALA A 44 31.45 7.65 30.62
N THR A 45 31.89 8.24 31.72
CA THR A 45 33.29 8.63 31.98
C THR A 45 34.17 7.39 31.99
N ALA A 46 35.22 7.40 31.17
CA ALA A 46 36.32 6.45 31.23
C ALA A 46 37.18 6.66 32.49
N PRO A 47 37.69 5.59 33.12
CA PRO A 47 38.91 5.67 33.91
C PRO A 47 40.08 4.97 33.22
N ALA A 48 41.23 5.61 33.39
CA ALA A 48 42.53 5.30 32.84
C ALA A 48 43.14 3.96 33.29
N ALA A 49 44.10 3.51 32.47
CA ALA A 49 44.97 2.35 32.65
C ALA A 49 45.83 2.39 33.93
N PRO A 50 46.39 1.23 34.32
CA PRO A 50 47.83 1.18 34.54
C PRO A 50 48.54 0.01 33.83
N ALA A 51 49.86 0.14 33.80
CA ALA A 51 50.84 -0.46 32.93
C ALA A 51 51.13 -1.97 33.10
N ALA A 52 51.81 -2.49 32.08
CA ALA A 52 52.29 -3.86 31.85
C ALA A 52 53.29 -4.41 32.88
N PRO A 53 53.55 -5.72 32.82
CA PRO A 53 54.91 -6.17 32.52
C PRO A 53 54.98 -7.27 31.43
N ALA A 54 56.21 -7.48 30.95
CA ALA A 54 56.60 -8.16 29.71
C ALA A 54 56.58 -9.71 29.72
N ALA A 55 56.45 -10.24 28.50
CA ALA A 55 56.76 -11.55 27.87
C ALA A 55 57.72 -12.52 28.61
N PRO A 56 57.73 -13.86 28.33
CA PRO A 56 57.72 -14.45 26.97
C PRO A 56 57.06 -15.84 26.79
N GLY A 57 56.79 -16.22 25.52
CA GLY A 57 56.47 -17.60 25.16
C GLY A 57 55.80 -17.75 23.79
N ALA A 58 56.62 -17.82 22.73
CA ALA A 58 56.17 -18.16 21.39
C ALA A 58 55.79 -19.65 21.32
N ALA A 59 54.57 -19.95 20.88
CA ALA A 59 54.17 -21.24 20.37
C ALA A 59 53.56 -21.04 18.97
N PRO A 60 53.93 -21.83 17.95
CA PRO A 60 53.37 -21.72 16.61
C PRO A 60 51.95 -22.28 16.62
N GLY A 61 50.97 -21.41 16.85
CA GLY A 61 49.56 -21.72 16.67
C GLY A 61 49.28 -21.97 15.19
N SER A 62 48.97 -23.21 14.85
CA SER A 62 48.49 -23.63 13.55
C SER A 62 47.39 -22.69 13.07
N GLY A 63 47.60 -22.06 11.91
CA GLY A 63 46.64 -21.17 11.29
C GLY A 63 45.32 -21.89 11.09
N VAL A 64 44.30 -21.46 11.82
CA VAL A 64 42.90 -21.81 11.52
C VAL A 64 42.65 -21.28 10.10
N PRO A 65 42.28 -22.12 9.11
CA PRO A 65 41.93 -21.61 7.81
C PRO A 65 40.76 -20.65 7.99
N ALA A 66 40.98 -19.39 7.62
CA ALA A 66 39.91 -18.40 7.57
C ALA A 66 38.79 -19.00 6.72
N SER A 67 37.65 -19.29 7.35
CA SER A 67 36.44 -19.69 6.62
C SER A 67 36.13 -18.58 5.65
N GLN A 68 36.34 -18.86 4.37
CA GLN A 68 36.06 -17.94 3.29
C GLN A 68 34.55 -17.73 3.28
N VAL A 69 34.09 -16.60 3.81
CA VAL A 69 32.71 -16.16 3.64
C VAL A 69 32.56 -15.84 2.16
N THR A 70 31.98 -16.77 1.40
CA THR A 70 31.61 -16.54 0.02
C THR A 70 30.65 -15.35 -0.02
N GLY A 71 31.02 -14.28 -0.71
CA GLY A 71 30.15 -13.10 -0.85
C GLY A 71 28.86 -13.51 -1.55
N VAL A 72 27.75 -13.45 -0.83
CA VAL A 72 26.43 -13.74 -1.38
C VAL A 72 25.89 -12.47 -2.05
N ASP A 73 25.56 -12.53 -3.34
CA ASP A 73 24.87 -11.44 -4.03
C ASP A 73 23.39 -11.42 -3.60
N LEU A 74 23.09 -10.56 -2.64
CA LEU A 74 21.74 -10.39 -2.09
C LEU A 74 20.74 -9.94 -3.15
N ASN A 75 21.16 -9.19 -4.17
CA ASN A 75 20.26 -8.72 -5.21
C ASN A 75 19.85 -9.84 -6.17
N ALA A 76 20.79 -10.74 -6.50
CA ALA A 76 20.50 -11.94 -7.29
C ALA A 76 19.55 -12.88 -6.53
N GLN A 77 19.71 -13.00 -5.21
CA GLN A 77 18.80 -13.77 -4.37
C GLN A 77 17.39 -13.17 -4.29
N ASP A 78 17.29 -11.85 -4.14
CA ASP A 78 16.01 -11.14 -4.15
C ASP A 78 15.26 -11.33 -5.47
N ALA A 79 15.96 -11.33 -6.60
CA ALA A 79 15.36 -11.59 -7.91
C ALA A 79 14.79 -13.00 -8.00
N ALA A 80 15.59 -13.99 -7.60
CA ALA A 80 15.16 -15.39 -7.57
C ALA A 80 14.00 -15.63 -6.60
N GLU A 81 13.92 -14.87 -5.50
CA GLU A 81 12.77 -14.94 -4.60
C GLU A 81 11.52 -14.29 -5.22
N ALA A 82 11.64 -13.11 -5.83
CA ALA A 82 10.54 -12.40 -6.47
C ALA A 82 9.81 -13.27 -7.51
N ASP A 83 10.57 -14.07 -8.27
CA ASP A 83 10.01 -15.00 -9.26
C ASP A 83 9.23 -16.18 -8.66
N ARG A 84 9.48 -16.49 -7.38
CA ARG A 84 8.81 -17.58 -6.65
C ARG A 84 7.61 -17.12 -5.83
N ILE A 85 7.37 -15.81 -5.70
CA ILE A 85 6.18 -15.30 -4.99
C ILE A 85 5.04 -15.20 -5.99
N GLY A 86 3.85 -15.67 -5.60
CA GLY A 86 2.63 -15.41 -6.36
C GLY A 86 2.43 -13.89 -6.55
N ARG A 87 1.92 -13.48 -7.70
CA ARG A 87 1.77 -12.06 -8.07
C ARG A 87 0.33 -11.60 -8.16
N VAL A 88 -0.64 -12.47 -7.86
CA VAL A 88 -2.06 -12.20 -8.11
C VAL A 88 -2.88 -12.32 -6.83
N VAL A 89 -3.70 -11.31 -6.56
CA VAL A 89 -4.73 -11.29 -5.52
C VAL A 89 -6.09 -11.32 -6.22
N TYR A 90 -6.91 -12.34 -5.93
CA TYR A 90 -8.27 -12.44 -6.49
C TYR A 90 -9.31 -11.84 -5.53
N PHE A 91 -10.43 -11.41 -6.11
CA PHE A 91 -11.51 -10.74 -5.39
C PHE A 91 -12.86 -11.37 -5.68
N ASP A 92 -13.74 -11.29 -4.69
CA ASP A 92 -15.15 -11.62 -4.87
C ASP A 92 -15.85 -10.64 -5.81
N TYR A 93 -17.04 -11.04 -6.27
CA TYR A 93 -17.89 -10.18 -7.07
C TYR A 93 -18.20 -8.88 -6.33
N ASP A 94 -18.11 -7.78 -7.06
CA ASP A 94 -18.36 -6.43 -6.56
C ASP A 94 -17.56 -6.01 -5.31
N SER A 95 -16.40 -6.64 -5.09
CA SER A 95 -15.58 -6.42 -3.90
C SER A 95 -14.17 -5.95 -4.24
N PHE A 96 -13.61 -5.14 -3.35
CA PHE A 96 -12.18 -4.79 -3.28
C PHE A 96 -11.55 -5.23 -1.94
N ALA A 97 -12.27 -6.03 -1.14
CA ALA A 97 -11.73 -6.57 0.09
C ALA A 97 -10.66 -7.61 -0.22
N VAL A 98 -9.47 -7.43 0.37
CA VAL A 98 -8.39 -8.41 0.27
C VAL A 98 -8.65 -9.49 1.30
N ALA A 99 -8.81 -10.74 0.84
CA ALA A 99 -8.99 -11.88 1.73
C ALA A 99 -7.73 -12.16 2.55
N GLU A 100 -7.89 -12.60 3.80
CA GLU A 100 -6.79 -12.87 4.74
C GLU A 100 -5.83 -13.95 4.22
N SER A 101 -6.31 -14.86 3.37
CA SER A 101 -5.47 -15.87 2.71
C SER A 101 -4.34 -15.27 1.85
N TYR A 102 -4.45 -13.99 1.47
CA TYR A 102 -3.41 -13.27 0.74
C TYR A 102 -2.39 -12.56 1.64
N ALA A 103 -2.57 -12.55 2.96
CA ALA A 103 -1.61 -11.92 3.89
C ALA A 103 -0.18 -12.47 3.71
N PRO A 104 0.07 -13.79 3.60
CA PRO A 104 1.43 -14.30 3.39
C PRO A 104 2.05 -13.86 2.06
N LEU A 105 1.25 -13.73 1.00
CA LEU A 105 1.72 -13.25 -0.31
C LEU A 105 2.17 -11.79 -0.18
N ILE A 106 1.33 -10.95 0.44
CA ILE A 106 1.59 -9.52 0.63
C ILE A 106 2.80 -9.31 1.54
N GLU A 107 2.96 -10.12 2.58
CA GLU A 107 4.11 -10.07 3.49
C GLU A 107 5.43 -10.36 2.79
N ARG A 108 5.47 -11.36 1.92
CA ARG A 108 6.68 -11.70 1.15
C ARG A 108 7.07 -10.58 0.18
N HIS A 109 6.09 -9.99 -0.51
CA HIS A 109 6.34 -8.82 -1.38
C HIS A 109 6.79 -7.60 -0.57
N ALA A 110 6.17 -7.34 0.58
CA ALA A 110 6.59 -6.24 1.44
C ALA A 110 8.03 -6.43 1.92
N ALA A 111 8.39 -7.63 2.40
CA ALA A 111 9.74 -7.94 2.85
C ALA A 111 10.81 -7.76 1.75
N LEU A 112 10.48 -8.12 0.50
CA LEU A 112 11.36 -7.86 -0.65
C LEU A 112 11.56 -6.37 -0.91
N LEU A 113 10.48 -5.60 -0.89
CA LEU A 113 10.54 -4.17 -1.19
C LEU A 113 11.25 -3.39 -0.07
N THR A 114 11.01 -3.73 1.19
CA THR A 114 11.62 -3.04 2.33
C THR A 114 13.12 -3.29 2.44
N ARG A 115 13.60 -4.49 2.10
CA ARG A 115 15.04 -4.80 2.13
C ARG A 115 15.79 -4.31 0.89
N ASN A 116 15.08 -4.06 -0.21
CA ASN A 116 15.66 -3.62 -1.47
C ASN A 116 14.99 -2.34 -1.97
N THR A 117 15.48 -1.21 -1.50
CA THR A 117 14.94 0.13 -1.79
C THR A 117 15.02 0.55 -3.26
N LYS A 118 15.79 -0.17 -4.08
CA LYS A 118 15.89 0.06 -5.53
C LYS A 118 14.78 -0.62 -6.33
N ARG A 119 14.06 -1.58 -5.73
CA ARG A 119 12.93 -2.25 -6.39
C ARG A 119 11.68 -1.40 -6.28
N SER A 120 10.88 -1.41 -7.33
CA SER A 120 9.56 -0.80 -7.32
C SER A 120 8.58 -1.67 -8.10
N VAL A 121 7.31 -1.57 -7.75
CA VAL A 121 6.22 -2.34 -8.35
C VAL A 121 5.04 -1.45 -8.70
N ILE A 122 4.29 -1.86 -9.71
CA ILE A 122 2.96 -1.36 -10.02
C ILE A 122 1.93 -2.44 -9.74
N ILE A 123 0.82 -2.04 -9.12
CA ILE A 123 -0.30 -2.92 -8.83
C ILE A 123 -1.39 -2.60 -9.83
N GLU A 124 -1.68 -3.56 -10.70
CA GLU A 124 -2.64 -3.42 -11.80
C GLU A 124 -3.97 -4.06 -11.40
N GLY A 125 -5.02 -3.25 -11.26
CA GLY A 125 -6.35 -3.70 -10.86
C GLY A 125 -7.26 -3.98 -12.06
N HIS A 126 -7.88 -5.16 -12.06
CA HIS A 126 -8.74 -5.68 -13.12
C HIS A 126 -10.13 -6.08 -12.59
N THR A 127 -11.10 -6.14 -13.49
CA THR A 127 -12.47 -6.58 -13.23
C THR A 127 -12.93 -7.59 -14.27
N ASP A 128 -14.05 -8.26 -13.98
CA ASP A 128 -14.80 -8.96 -15.03
C ASP A 128 -15.60 -7.96 -15.89
N GLU A 129 -16.24 -8.46 -16.94
CA GLU A 129 -16.86 -7.62 -17.98
C GLU A 129 -18.18 -6.96 -17.55
N ARG A 130 -18.78 -7.42 -16.44
CA ARG A 130 -20.11 -7.00 -16.01
C ARG A 130 -20.08 -5.55 -15.50
N GLY A 131 -21.04 -4.74 -15.92
CA GLY A 131 -21.14 -3.33 -15.56
C GLY A 131 -20.45 -2.36 -16.54
N GLY A 132 -20.57 -1.06 -16.27
CA GLY A 132 -20.00 0.01 -17.11
C GLY A 132 -18.47 0.05 -17.10
N SER A 133 -17.86 0.63 -18.13
CA SER A 133 -16.38 0.73 -18.20
C SER A 133 -15.81 1.64 -17.11
N GLU A 134 -16.45 2.78 -16.86
CA GLU A 134 -16.05 3.75 -15.83
C GLU A 134 -16.19 3.16 -14.43
N TYR A 135 -17.28 2.41 -14.21
CA TYR A 135 -17.49 1.67 -12.96
C TYR A 135 -16.36 0.68 -12.70
N ASN A 136 -16.05 -0.14 -13.71
CA ASN A 136 -15.02 -1.16 -13.62
C ASN A 136 -13.62 -0.56 -13.49
N LEU A 137 -13.35 0.57 -14.13
CA LEU A 137 -12.11 1.32 -13.96
C LEU A 137 -11.95 1.78 -12.50
N ALA A 138 -13.00 2.34 -11.91
CA ALA A 138 -12.98 2.76 -10.50
C ALA A 138 -12.86 1.56 -9.53
N LEU A 139 -13.56 0.45 -9.79
CA LEU A 139 -13.46 -0.75 -8.96
C LEU A 139 -12.08 -1.41 -9.04
N GLY A 140 -11.52 -1.50 -10.24
CA GLY A 140 -10.15 -1.98 -10.43
C GLY A 140 -9.14 -1.08 -9.70
N GLN A 141 -9.31 0.24 -9.74
CA GLN A 141 -8.45 1.17 -8.99
C GLN A 141 -8.52 0.91 -7.48
N LYS A 142 -9.74 0.74 -6.93
CA LYS A 142 -9.92 0.41 -5.51
C LYS A 142 -9.25 -0.91 -5.12
N ARG A 143 -9.26 -1.93 -5.99
CA ARG A 143 -8.56 -3.21 -5.77
C ARG A 143 -7.05 -3.02 -5.72
N ALA A 144 -6.49 -2.30 -6.68
CA ALA A 144 -5.06 -2.00 -6.70
C ALA A 144 -4.62 -1.22 -5.44
N GLU A 145 -5.39 -0.20 -5.07
CA GLU A 145 -5.14 0.58 -3.86
C GLU A 145 -5.30 -0.22 -2.56
N ALA A 146 -6.20 -1.22 -2.52
CA ALA A 146 -6.36 -2.08 -1.36
C ALA A 146 -5.09 -2.91 -1.10
N VAL A 147 -4.51 -3.49 -2.15
CA VAL A 147 -3.22 -4.20 -2.07
C VAL A 147 -2.08 -3.23 -1.75
N LEU A 148 -2.07 -2.04 -2.36
CA LEU A 148 -1.10 -0.99 -2.08
C LEU A 148 -1.09 -0.63 -0.59
N ARG A 149 -2.27 -0.35 -0.02
CA ARG A 149 -2.41 -0.04 1.41
C ARG A 149 -1.92 -1.20 2.28
N ALA A 150 -2.20 -2.45 1.90
CA ALA A 150 -1.74 -3.61 2.64
C ALA A 150 -0.20 -3.76 2.64
N LEU A 151 0.46 -3.37 1.55
CA LEU A 151 1.92 -3.29 1.46
C LEU A 151 2.48 -2.12 2.28
N LYS A 152 1.86 -0.94 2.22
CA LYS A 152 2.26 0.23 3.03
C LYS A 152 2.21 -0.03 4.52
N LEU A 153 1.15 -0.71 4.98
CA LEU A 153 1.01 -1.11 6.39
C LEU A 153 2.15 -2.02 6.86
N ARG A 154 2.89 -2.64 5.93
CA ARG A 154 4.05 -3.50 6.17
C ARG A 154 5.38 -2.80 5.89
N GLY A 155 5.37 -1.47 5.77
CA GLY A 155 6.57 -0.64 5.71
C GLY A 155 7.09 -0.33 4.31
N VAL A 156 6.39 -0.74 3.25
CA VAL A 156 6.78 -0.34 1.88
C VAL A 156 6.52 1.16 1.70
N VAL A 157 7.52 1.89 1.19
CA VAL A 157 7.44 3.34 1.01
C VAL A 157 6.78 3.71 -0.32
N ASP A 158 6.17 4.90 -0.37
CA ASP A 158 5.40 5.37 -1.52
C ASP A 158 6.20 5.46 -2.83
N SER A 159 7.51 5.72 -2.76
CA SER A 159 8.36 5.77 -3.96
C SER A 159 8.55 4.42 -4.64
N GLN A 160 8.21 3.30 -3.97
CA GLN A 160 8.40 1.95 -4.49
C GLN A 160 7.11 1.33 -5.03
N ILE A 161 5.95 1.95 -4.86
CA ILE A 161 4.66 1.33 -5.17
C ILE A 161 3.72 2.30 -5.86
N GLU A 162 3.08 1.82 -6.94
CA GLU A 162 2.06 2.55 -7.68
C GLU A 162 0.82 1.67 -7.84
N ALA A 163 -0.38 2.28 -7.91
CA ALA A 163 -1.63 1.58 -8.17
C ALA A 163 -2.27 2.14 -9.44
N SER A 164 -2.62 1.27 -10.37
CA SER A 164 -3.26 1.61 -11.64
C SER A 164 -4.37 0.61 -11.96
N SER A 165 -5.32 1.00 -12.81
CA SER A 165 -6.42 0.14 -13.21
C SER A 165 -6.56 0.03 -14.70
N TYR A 166 -6.89 -1.19 -15.14
CA TYR A 166 -7.34 -1.50 -16.49
C TYR A 166 -8.84 -1.79 -16.56
N GLY A 167 -9.55 -1.75 -15.44
CA GLY A 167 -10.95 -2.18 -15.36
C GLY A 167 -11.15 -3.53 -16.05
N LYS A 168 -12.06 -3.55 -17.03
CA LYS A 168 -12.41 -4.74 -17.83
C LYS A 168 -11.65 -4.85 -19.16
N GLU A 169 -10.77 -3.91 -19.47
CA GLU A 169 -10.13 -3.78 -20.79
C GLU A 169 -8.98 -4.78 -21.02
N ARG A 170 -8.51 -5.45 -19.96
CA ARG A 170 -7.46 -6.48 -20.02
C ARG A 170 -7.86 -7.76 -19.27
N PRO A 171 -8.80 -8.55 -19.83
CA PRO A 171 -9.23 -9.81 -19.22
C PRO A 171 -8.09 -10.84 -19.25
N ALA A 172 -7.95 -11.63 -18.19
CA ALA A 172 -7.10 -12.81 -18.16
C ALA A 172 -7.76 -14.01 -18.87
N ASP A 173 -9.09 -14.06 -18.85
CA ASP A 173 -9.91 -15.07 -19.49
C ASP A 173 -11.08 -14.38 -20.19
N THR A 174 -11.22 -14.55 -21.50
CA THR A 174 -12.28 -13.90 -22.30
C THR A 174 -13.61 -14.65 -22.26
N GLY A 175 -13.69 -15.75 -21.52
CA GLY A 175 -14.94 -16.49 -21.34
C GLY A 175 -16.02 -15.70 -20.58
N GLN A 176 -17.28 -16.00 -20.88
CA GLN A 176 -18.45 -15.39 -20.24
C GLN A 176 -19.06 -16.36 -19.22
N THR A 177 -18.22 -16.86 -18.31
CA THR A 177 -18.60 -17.83 -17.28
C THR A 177 -18.10 -17.36 -15.93
N GLU A 178 -18.71 -17.80 -14.83
CA GLU A 178 -18.25 -17.40 -13.49
C GLU A 178 -16.79 -17.82 -13.22
N ALA A 179 -16.32 -18.92 -13.82
CA ALA A 179 -14.92 -19.32 -13.74
C ALA A 179 -13.98 -18.32 -14.41
N ALA A 180 -14.35 -17.78 -15.58
CA ALA A 180 -13.59 -16.74 -16.25
C ALA A 180 -13.67 -15.41 -15.49
N TYR A 181 -14.86 -15.06 -14.99
CA TYR A 181 -15.06 -13.85 -14.19
C TYR A 181 -14.22 -13.86 -12.91
N ALA A 182 -14.16 -14.99 -12.21
CA ALA A 182 -13.32 -15.13 -11.02
C ALA A 182 -11.83 -14.89 -11.32
N LYS A 183 -11.32 -15.37 -12.46
CA LYS A 183 -9.94 -15.07 -12.89
C LYS A 183 -9.75 -13.60 -13.24
N ASN A 184 -10.76 -12.93 -13.78
CA ASN A 184 -10.65 -11.54 -14.20
C ASN A 184 -10.71 -10.55 -13.03
N ARG A 185 -11.42 -10.89 -11.94
CA ARG A 185 -11.48 -10.09 -10.70
C ARG A 185 -10.19 -10.23 -9.90
N ARG A 186 -9.17 -9.45 -10.28
CA ARG A 186 -7.82 -9.57 -9.69
C ARG A 186 -7.06 -8.26 -9.58
N ALA A 187 -6.01 -8.27 -8.79
CA ALA A 187 -4.92 -7.29 -8.82
C ALA A 187 -3.60 -8.03 -9.04
N GLU A 188 -2.77 -7.52 -9.97
CA GLU A 188 -1.46 -8.08 -10.29
C GLU A 188 -0.33 -7.19 -9.77
N ILE A 189 0.66 -7.76 -9.09
CA ILE A 189 1.88 -7.07 -8.65
C ILE A 189 2.95 -7.26 -9.73
N ARG A 190 3.27 -6.19 -10.46
CA ARG A 190 4.24 -6.17 -11.56
C ARG A 190 5.48 -5.36 -11.17
N GLU A 191 6.64 -5.77 -11.65
CA GLU A 191 7.87 -4.96 -11.52
C GLU A 191 7.84 -3.77 -12.50
N ARG A 192 8.45 -2.66 -12.10
CA ARG A 192 8.58 -1.43 -12.90
C ARG A 192 9.96 -1.31 -13.52
#